data_AF-R9GMS7-F1
#
_entry.id   AF-R9GMS7-F1
#
_cell.length_a   1.000
_cell.length_b   1.000
_cell.length_c   1.000
_cell.angle_alpha   90.00
_cell.angle_beta   90.00
_cell.angle_gamma   90.00
#
_symmetry.space_group_name_H-M   'P 1'
#
loop_
_entity.id
_entity.type
_entity.pdbx_description
1 polymer ?
#
loop_
_entity_poly.entity_id
_entity_poly.type
_entity_poly.pdbx_seq_one_letter_code
_entity_poly.pdbx_strand_id
1 'polypeptide(L)'
;MSALKEIYSPVFYDRLAKVLENNIPSFNTNRFLSKVFISAFQNMELKERMRHTTLVLHEFMPESYPDAVQLIFNIIEDYRNQGQGEGLAFIFLPD
;
A
#
# COMPACT_ATOMS: atom_id res chain seq x y z
N MET A 1 -16.79 4.68 -17.88
CA MET A 1 -15.34 4.55 -18.16
C MET A 1 -14.61 4.81 -16.85
N SER A 2 -14.10 3.75 -16.21
CA SER A 2 -13.30 3.89 -14.99
C SER A 2 -11.92 4.43 -15.35
N ALA A 3 -11.50 5.51 -14.68
CA ALA A 3 -10.16 6.05 -14.85
C ALA A 3 -9.15 5.07 -14.24
N LEU A 4 -7.97 4.91 -14.84
CA LEU A 4 -6.92 4.02 -14.32
C LEU A 4 -6.54 4.32 -12.86
N LYS A 5 -6.76 5.56 -12.38
CA LYS A 5 -6.56 5.95 -10.97
C LYS A 5 -7.51 5.29 -9.97
N GLU A 6 -8.61 4.67 -10.43
CA GLU A 6 -9.54 3.93 -9.57
C GLU A 6 -8.98 2.59 -9.06
N ILE A 7 -7.84 2.13 -9.58
CA ILE A 7 -7.12 0.97 -8.99
C ILE A 7 -6.76 1.23 -7.52
N TYR A 8 -6.47 2.50 -7.17
CA TYR A 8 -6.27 2.97 -5.80
C TYR A 8 -7.62 3.32 -5.17
N SER A 9 -8.41 2.29 -4.90
CA SER A 9 -9.73 2.39 -4.28
C SER A 9 -9.69 2.12 -2.76
N PRO A 10 -10.72 2.53 -1.99
CA PRO A 10 -10.86 2.14 -0.59
C PRO A 10 -10.69 0.64 -0.35
N VAL A 11 -11.29 -0.19 -1.19
CA VAL A 11 -11.19 -1.66 -1.11
C VAL A 11 -9.75 -2.14 -1.25
N PHE A 12 -8.96 -1.51 -2.13
CA PHE A 12 -7.54 -1.83 -2.28
C PHE A 12 -6.75 -1.48 -1.00
N TYR A 13 -6.96 -0.29 -0.44
CA TYR A 13 -6.24 0.13 0.77
C TYR A 13 -6.67 -0.63 2.02
N ASP A 14 -7.93 -1.05 2.13
CA ASP A 14 -8.38 -1.90 3.22
C ASP A 14 -7.69 -3.28 3.18
N ARG A 15 -7.53 -3.85 1.98
CA ARG A 15 -6.78 -5.09 1.77
C ARG A 15 -5.31 -4.91 2.09
N LEU A 16 -4.70 -3.81 1.62
CA LEU A 16 -3.32 -3.47 1.93
C LEU A 16 -3.08 -3.29 3.41
N ALA A 17 -3.95 -2.54 4.10
CA ALA A 17 -3.85 -2.35 5.54
C ALA A 17 -3.92 -3.67 6.29
N LYS A 18 -4.80 -4.60 5.87
CA LYS A 18 -4.91 -5.93 6.49
C LYS A 18 -3.66 -6.79 6.30
N VAL A 19 -3.06 -6.77 5.12
CA VAL A 19 -1.79 -7.48 4.86
C VAL A 19 -0.66 -6.85 5.68
N LEU A 20 -0.60 -5.53 5.77
CA LEU A 20 0.40 -4.83 6.58
C LEU A 20 0.23 -5.13 8.07
N GLU A 21 -1.00 -5.17 8.57
CA GLU A 21 -1.31 -5.52 9.97
C GLU A 21 -0.84 -6.95 10.32
N ASN A 22 -0.97 -7.90 9.40
CA ASN A 22 -0.49 -9.26 9.61
C ASN A 22 1.06 -9.36 9.67
N ASN A 23 1.76 -8.47 8.96
CA ASN A 23 3.21 -8.55 8.79
C ASN A 23 3.98 -7.57 9.69
N ILE A 24 3.32 -6.55 10.25
CA ILE A 24 3.92 -5.49 11.05
C ILE A 24 3.19 -5.43 12.41
N PRO A 25 3.79 -5.96 13.49
CA PRO A 25 3.13 -6.06 14.80
C PRO A 25 2.68 -4.73 15.43
N SER A 26 3.33 -3.62 15.06
CA SER A 26 3.00 -2.27 15.57
C SER A 26 2.21 -1.42 14.55
N PHE A 27 1.66 -2.06 13.52
CA PHE A 27 0.88 -1.37 12.51
C PHE A 27 -0.42 -0.81 13.08
N ASN A 28 -0.82 0.36 12.59
CA ASN A 28 -2.08 0.98 12.95
C ASN A 28 -2.85 1.29 11.67
N THR A 29 -3.83 0.44 11.37
CA THR A 29 -4.70 0.54 10.19
C THR A 29 -5.38 1.91 10.09
N ASN A 30 -5.90 2.45 11.21
CA ASN A 30 -6.54 3.77 11.19
C ASN A 30 -5.56 4.90 10.86
N ARG A 31 -4.33 4.82 11.39
CA ARG A 31 -3.26 5.77 11.06
C ARG A 31 -2.85 5.67 9.60
N PHE A 32 -2.72 4.46 9.07
CA PHE A 32 -2.40 4.24 7.66
C PHE A 32 -3.48 4.82 6.73
N LEU A 33 -4.76 4.46 6.95
CA LEU A 33 -5.85 4.93 6.12
C LEU A 33 -6.05 6.45 6.20
N SER A 34 -5.87 7.06 7.38
CA SER A 34 -5.93 8.53 7.52
C SER A 34 -4.78 9.25 6.82
N LYS A 35 -3.61 8.62 6.69
CA LYS A 35 -2.46 9.12 5.92
C LYS A 35 -2.68 9.01 4.41
N VAL A 36 -3.35 7.95 3.95
CA VAL A 36 -3.69 7.74 2.54
C VAL A 36 -4.84 8.66 2.08
N PHE A 37 -5.94 8.68 2.83
CA PHE A 37 -7.17 9.39 2.44
C PHE A 37 -7.20 10.84 2.94
N ILE A 38 -6.17 11.61 2.58
CA ILE A 38 -6.15 13.05 2.80
C ILE A 38 -7.10 13.77 1.83
N SER A 39 -7.51 15.00 2.15
CA SER A 39 -8.41 15.79 1.29
C SER A 39 -7.89 15.95 -0.15
N ALA A 40 -6.56 15.98 -0.33
CA ALA A 40 -5.93 16.06 -1.65
C ALA A 40 -6.05 14.77 -2.48
N PHE A 41 -6.27 13.61 -1.86
CA PHE A 41 -6.26 12.30 -2.52
C PHE A 41 -7.32 12.18 -3.63
N GLN A 42 -8.48 12.81 -3.44
CA GLN A 42 -9.55 12.83 -4.45
C GLN A 42 -9.10 13.53 -5.74
N ASN A 43 -8.28 14.56 -5.63
CA ASN A 43 -7.78 15.36 -6.75
C ASN A 43 -6.50 14.80 -7.37
N MET A 44 -5.82 13.86 -6.70
CA MET A 44 -4.58 13.25 -7.21
C MET A 44 -4.83 12.41 -8.46
N GLU A 45 -3.94 12.55 -9.42
CA GLU A 45 -3.82 11.69 -10.59
C GLU A 45 -3.12 10.37 -10.27
N LEU A 46 -3.15 9.42 -11.21
CA LEU A 46 -2.63 8.05 -10.99
C LEU A 46 -1.21 8.03 -10.42
N LYS A 47 -0.27 8.74 -11.05
CA LYS A 47 1.14 8.79 -10.62
C LYS A 47 1.31 9.43 -9.24
N GLU A 48 0.50 10.42 -8.92
CA GLU A 48 0.53 11.07 -7.61
C GLU A 48 0.02 10.13 -6.53
N ARG A 49 -1.06 9.38 -6.80
CA ARG A 49 -1.55 8.33 -5.89
C ARG A 49 -0.52 7.22 -5.68
N MET A 50 0.17 6.80 -6.74
CA MET A 50 1.28 5.84 -6.66
C MET A 50 2.36 6.36 -5.70
N ARG A 51 2.90 7.55 -5.97
CA ARG A 51 3.98 8.13 -5.16
C ARG A 51 3.54 8.39 -3.72
N HIS A 52 2.32 8.86 -3.53
CA HIS A 52 1.74 9.06 -2.20
C HIS A 52 1.63 7.74 -1.42
N THR A 53 1.20 6.65 -2.07
CA THR A 53 1.17 5.31 -1.47
C THR A 53 2.55 4.88 -1.02
N THR A 54 3.57 5.02 -1.87
CA THR A 54 4.97 4.69 -1.54
C THR A 54 5.45 5.48 -0.33
N LEU A 55 5.21 6.78 -0.30
CA LEU A 55 5.63 7.65 0.81
C LEU A 55 4.92 7.29 2.12
N VAL A 56 3.61 7.04 2.08
CA VAL A 56 2.85 6.62 3.26
C VAL A 56 3.33 5.27 3.73
N LEU A 57 3.53 4.30 2.84
CA LEU A 57 4.05 2.98 3.17
C LEU A 57 5.41 3.05 3.86
N HIS A 58 6.30 3.92 3.36
CA HIS A 58 7.63 4.11 3.93
C HIS A 58 7.59 4.57 5.40
N GLU A 59 6.56 5.31 5.83
CA GLU A 59 6.38 5.68 7.24
C GLU A 59 6.13 4.48 8.17
N PHE A 60 5.71 3.33 7.62
CA PHE A 60 5.44 2.10 8.38
C PHE A 60 6.50 1.01 8.16
N MET A 61 7.49 1.28 7.30
CA MET A 61 8.58 0.36 7.02
C MET A 61 9.71 0.52 8.06
N PRO A 62 10.46 -0.54 8.35
CA PRO A 62 11.67 -0.42 9.17
C PRO A 62 12.73 0.45 8.47
N GLU A 63 13.52 1.18 9.25
CA GLU A 63 14.60 2.06 8.73
C GLU A 63 15.73 1.26 8.04
N SER A 64 15.90 0.01 8.46
CA SER A 64 16.87 -0.92 7.90
C SER A 64 16.40 -1.41 6.54
N TYR A 65 17.14 -1.05 5.48
CA TYR A 65 16.83 -1.46 4.12
C TYR A 65 16.71 -2.99 3.96
N PRO A 66 17.61 -3.83 4.51
CA PRO A 66 17.44 -5.29 4.47
C PRO A 66 16.13 -5.77 5.10
N ASP A 67 15.74 -5.19 6.24
CA ASP A 67 14.51 -5.57 6.94
C ASP A 67 13.27 -5.11 6.16
N ALA A 68 13.33 -3.93 5.53
CA ALA A 68 12.26 -3.41 4.70
C ALA A 68 12.07 -4.29 3.45
N VAL A 69 13.16 -4.72 2.81
CA VAL A 69 13.11 -5.66 1.68
C VAL A 69 12.50 -7.00 2.12
N GLN A 70 12.92 -7.55 3.26
CA GLN A 70 12.36 -8.80 3.77
C GLN A 70 10.87 -8.68 4.07
N LEU A 71 10.44 -7.55 4.64
CA LEU A 71 9.04 -7.26 4.89
C LEU A 71 8.23 -7.17 3.58
N ILE A 72 8.77 -6.51 2.55
CA ILE A 72 8.14 -6.46 1.21
C ILE A 72 7.97 -7.87 0.63
N PHE A 73 8.97 -8.74 0.75
CA PHE A 73 8.83 -10.14 0.33
C PHE A 73 7.71 -10.86 1.08
N ASN A 74 7.62 -10.69 2.39
CA ASN A 74 6.56 -11.31 3.21
C ASN A 74 5.17 -10.81 2.78
N ILE A 75 5.02 -9.51 2.52
CA ILE A 75 3.80 -8.89 2.01
C ILE A 75 3.40 -9.51 0.65
N ILE A 76 4.36 -9.63 -0.28
CA ILE A 76 4.12 -10.20 -1.62
C ILE A 76 3.66 -11.66 -1.51
N GLU A 77 4.28 -12.46 -0.65
CA GLU A 77 3.89 -13.86 -0.44
C GLU A 77 2.51 -13.97 0.21
N ASP A 78 2.17 -13.11 1.18
CA ASP A 78 0.83 -13.08 1.79
C ASP A 78 -0.24 -12.75 0.73
N TYR A 79 0.02 -11.77 -0.14
CA TYR A 79 -0.86 -11.45 -1.27
C TYR A 79 -1.06 -12.62 -2.23
N ARG A 80 0.03 -13.35 -2.57
CA ARG A 80 -0.04 -14.53 -3.43
C ARG A 80 -0.84 -15.65 -2.80
N ASN A 81 -0.62 -15.94 -1.52
CA ASN A 81 -1.35 -16.95 -0.77
C ASN A 81 -2.85 -16.65 -0.66
N GLN A 82 -3.22 -15.37 -0.65
CA GLN A 82 -4.62 -14.93 -0.64
C GLN A 82 -5.26 -14.86 -2.04
N GLY A 83 -4.54 -15.23 -3.11
CA GLY A 83 -5.02 -15.15 -4.49
C GLY A 83 -5.22 -13.71 -4.98
N GLN A 84 -4.52 -12.75 -4.38
CA GLN A 84 -4.63 -11.31 -4.63
C GLN A 84 -3.34 -10.68 -5.16
N GLY A 85 -2.35 -11.49 -5.52
CA GLY A 85 -1.03 -11.04 -6.01
C GLY A 85 -1.02 -10.45 -7.43
N GLU A 86 -2.18 -10.26 -8.06
CA GLU A 86 -2.31 -9.77 -9.43
C GLU A 86 -3.02 -8.41 -9.43
N GLY A 87 -2.36 -7.37 -9.94
CA GLY A 87 -2.97 -6.06 -10.09
C GLY A 87 -1.98 -4.95 -10.45
N LEU A 88 -2.40 -4.06 -11.35
CA LEU A 88 -1.63 -2.85 -11.73
C LEU A 88 -1.34 -1.95 -10.51
N ALA A 89 -2.14 -2.06 -9.45
CA ALA A 89 -1.95 -1.29 -8.24
C ALA A 89 -0.59 -1.54 -7.58
N PHE A 90 0.05 -2.71 -7.74
CA PHE A 90 1.31 -3.06 -7.07
C PHE A 90 2.56 -2.36 -7.63
N ILE A 91 2.42 -1.49 -8.63
CA ILE A 91 3.56 -0.73 -9.21
C ILE A 91 4.19 0.25 -8.20
N PHE A 92 3.56 0.54 -7.05
CA PHE A 92 4.18 1.35 -5.99
C PHE A 92 5.28 0.61 -5.20
N LEU A 93 5.32 -0.74 -5.23
CA LEU A 93 6.30 -1.52 -4.47
C LEU A 93 7.76 -1.34 -4.92
N PRO A 94 8.08 -1.25 -6.23
CA PRO A 94 9.44 -0.99 -6.70
C PRO A 94 9.85 0.50 -6.74
N ASP A 95 8.96 1.44 -6.41
CA ASP A 95 9.22 2.91 -6.43
C ASP A 95 9.84 3.42 -5.12
#